data_AF-A0A257GVT9-F1
#
_entry.id   AF-A0A257GVT9-F1
#
_cell.length_a   1.000
_cell.length_b   1.000
_cell.length_c   1.000
_cell.angle_alpha   90.00
_cell.angle_beta   90.00
_cell.angle_gamma   90.00
#
_symmetry.space_group_name_H-M   'P 1'
#
loop_
_entity.id
_entity.type
_entity.pdbx_description
1 polymer ?
#
loop_
_entity_poly.entity_id
_entity_poly.type
_entity_poly.pdbx_seq_one_letter_code
_entity_poly.pdbx_strand_id
1 'polypeptide(L)'
;MAATMAPWQSTSEHRLSGPDRQWRAAVGLVLPAAALAAPAFLALGDVPLCAFKHLTGVSCPLCGGIRTCAALAQGDLAAAWQYNPGLVLMLAVAAVHVALLTVEAVRGRRIGTPPALVLAWKCAGASLLVSWAWRVLFGF
;
A
#
# COMPACT_ATOMS: atom_id res chain seq x y z
N MET A 1 -53.95 17.07 -9.92
CA MET A 1 -53.17 15.98 -9.28
C MET A 1 -51.87 15.83 -10.06
N ALA A 2 -50.81 16.51 -9.64
CA ALA A 2 -49.49 16.40 -10.24
C ALA A 2 -48.48 16.38 -9.08
N ALA A 3 -48.00 15.18 -8.75
CA ALA A 3 -46.87 15.01 -7.85
C ALA A 3 -45.59 15.21 -8.68
N THR A 4 -45.06 16.42 -8.65
CA THR A 4 -43.71 16.72 -9.14
C THR A 4 -42.70 16.06 -8.22
N MET A 5 -42.23 14.87 -8.59
CA MET A 5 -41.05 14.24 -8.01
C MET A 5 -39.85 15.17 -8.25
N ALA A 6 -39.21 15.62 -7.17
CA ALA A 6 -38.08 16.54 -7.22
C ALA A 6 -36.89 15.92 -7.98
N PRO A 7 -36.30 16.62 -8.99
CA PRO A 7 -35.24 16.08 -9.85
C PRO A 7 -33.82 16.26 -9.31
N TRP A 8 -33.61 16.53 -8.02
CA TRP A 8 -32.28 16.86 -7.48
C TRP A 8 -32.03 16.21 -6.13
N GLN A 9 -31.69 14.92 -6.11
CA GLN A 9 -30.81 14.44 -5.05
C GLN A 9 -29.42 15.01 -5.36
N SER A 10 -29.14 16.21 -4.82
CA SER A 10 -27.78 16.75 -4.75
C SER A 10 -26.88 15.63 -4.27
N THR A 11 -25.86 15.27 -5.05
CA THR A 11 -24.77 14.40 -4.64
C THR A 11 -24.32 14.85 -3.26
N SER A 12 -24.80 14.16 -2.22
CA SER A 12 -24.41 14.46 -0.87
C SER A 12 -22.92 14.18 -0.86
N GLU A 13 -22.11 15.24 -0.83
CA GLU A 13 -20.72 15.09 -0.46
C GLU A 13 -20.74 14.34 0.86
N HIS A 14 -20.40 13.06 0.82
CA HIS A 14 -20.40 12.20 2.00
C HIS A 14 -19.32 12.77 2.93
N ARG A 15 -19.74 13.71 3.78
CA ARG A 15 -18.91 14.28 4.84
C ARG A 15 -18.46 13.11 5.70
N LEU A 16 -17.16 13.05 5.93
CA LEU A 16 -16.59 12.02 6.77
C LEU A 16 -17.03 12.27 8.21
N SER A 17 -17.41 11.20 8.91
CA SER A 17 -17.63 11.30 10.35
C SER A 17 -16.31 11.65 11.06
N GLY A 18 -16.38 12.22 12.26
CA GLY A 18 -15.20 12.52 13.08
C GLY A 18 -14.26 11.31 13.24
N PRO A 19 -14.77 10.13 13.62
CA PRO A 19 -13.99 8.89 13.69
C PRO A 19 -13.37 8.47 12.35
N ASP A 20 -14.11 8.55 11.23
CA ASP A 20 -13.59 8.19 9.90
C ASP A 20 -12.43 9.09 9.49
N ARG A 21 -12.54 10.39 9.78
CA ARG A 21 -11.49 11.36 9.49
C ARG A 21 -10.23 11.08 10.30
N GLN A 22 -10.37 10.78 11.59
CA GLN A 22 -9.25 10.44 12.47
C GLN A 22 -8.55 9.15 12.03
N TRP A 23 -9.31 8.10 11.72
CA TRP A 23 -8.77 6.84 11.21
C TRP A 23 -7.96 7.04 9.92
N ARG A 24 -8.49 7.80 8.96
CA ARG A 24 -7.82 8.07 7.69
C ARG A 24 -6.55 8.89 7.86
N ALA A 25 -6.56 9.88 8.75
CA ALA A 25 -5.37 10.64 9.11
C ALA A 25 -4.31 9.77 9.81
N ALA A 26 -4.76 8.87 10.71
CA ALA A 26 -3.87 7.92 11.37
C ALA A 26 -3.22 6.97 10.37
N VAL A 27 -3.99 6.39 9.44
CA VAL A 27 -3.45 5.59 8.32
C VAL A 27 -2.47 6.40 7.47
N GLY A 28 -2.83 7.66 7.19
CA GLY A 28 -2.00 8.66 6.50
C GLY A 28 -0.60 8.83 7.07
N LEU A 29 -0.49 8.78 8.40
CA LEU A 29 0.76 9.01 9.13
C LEU A 29 1.49 7.71 9.47
N VAL A 30 0.75 6.72 9.98
CA VAL A 30 1.33 5.50 10.57
C VAL A 30 1.90 4.58 9.51
N LEU A 31 1.24 4.38 8.36
CA LEU A 31 1.76 3.47 7.33
C LEU A 31 3.09 3.96 6.74
N PRO A 32 3.22 5.23 6.30
CA PRO A 32 4.51 5.74 5.82
C PRO A 32 5.58 5.70 6.91
N ALA A 33 5.25 6.10 8.14
CA ALA A 33 6.20 6.07 9.24
C ALA A 33 6.70 4.64 9.52
N ALA A 34 5.80 3.66 9.56
CA ALA A 34 6.17 2.26 9.75
C ALA A 34 7.03 1.74 8.59
N ALA A 35 6.68 2.07 7.33
CA ALA A 35 7.46 1.65 6.16
C ALA A 35 8.90 2.21 6.18
N LEU A 36 9.08 3.45 6.64
CA LEU A 36 10.39 4.11 6.73
C LEU A 36 11.19 3.69 7.97
N ALA A 37 10.52 3.43 9.09
CA ALA A 37 11.17 3.08 10.35
C ALA A 37 11.51 1.58 10.46
N ALA A 38 10.73 0.71 9.81
CA ALA A 38 10.91 -0.75 9.91
C ALA A 38 12.34 -1.22 9.55
N PRO A 39 13.02 -0.71 8.51
CA PRO A 39 14.40 -1.10 8.23
C PRO A 39 15.38 -0.76 9.35
N ALA A 40 15.28 0.44 9.92
CA ALA A 40 16.13 0.87 11.02
C ALA A 40 15.85 0.07 12.29
N PHE A 41 14.57 -0.20 12.58
CA PHE A 41 14.15 -1.01 13.73
C PHE A 41 14.64 -2.46 13.61
N LEU A 42 14.53 -3.07 12.42
CA LEU A 42 14.95 -4.44 12.18
C LEU A 42 16.47 -4.59 12.07
N ALA A 43 17.20 -3.52 11.76
CA ALA A 43 18.66 -3.51 11.82
C ALA A 43 19.22 -3.50 13.26
N LEU A 44 18.39 -3.19 14.28
CA LEU A 44 18.79 -3.18 15.69
C LEU A 44 18.74 -4.57 16.35
N GLY A 45 18.17 -5.59 15.69
CA GLY A 45 18.06 -6.93 16.25
C GLY A 45 18.61 -8.00 15.32
N ASP A 46 19.24 -9.04 15.89
CA ASP A 46 19.67 -10.26 15.19
C ASP A 46 18.48 -11.17 14.82
N VAL A 47 17.39 -10.58 14.32
CA VAL A 47 16.19 -11.32 13.94
C VAL A 47 16.46 -12.04 12.61
N PRO A 48 16.23 -13.36 12.50
CA PRO A 48 16.41 -14.06 11.24
C PRO A 48 15.59 -13.38 10.14
N LEU A 49 16.25 -13.05 9.01
CA LEU A 49 15.70 -12.22 7.92
C LEU A 49 14.30 -12.64 7.43
N CYS A 50 13.92 -13.92 7.61
CA CYS A 50 12.56 -14.39 7.37
C CYS A 50 12.32 -15.77 8.03
N ALA A 51 11.53 -15.83 9.11
CA ALA A 51 11.14 -17.09 9.75
C ALA A 51 10.42 -18.04 8.77
N PHE A 52 9.64 -17.50 7.82
CA PHE A 52 8.94 -18.29 6.81
C PHE A 52 9.91 -19.06 5.89
N LYS A 53 10.96 -18.39 5.41
CA LYS A 53 11.99 -19.05 4.59
C LYS A 53 12.75 -20.10 5.39
N HIS A 54 13.02 -19.83 6.66
CA HIS A 54 13.67 -20.77 7.56
C HIS A 54 12.82 -22.03 7.81
N LEU A 55 11.49 -21.88 7.92
CA LEU A 55 10.57 -23.00 8.19
C LEU A 55 10.19 -23.79 6.95
N THR A 56 10.00 -23.13 5.81
CA THR A 56 9.46 -23.78 4.59
C THR A 56 10.51 -24.06 3.53
N GLY A 57 11.70 -23.45 3.63
CA GLY A 57 12.73 -23.47 2.57
C GLY A 57 12.38 -22.60 1.36
N VAL A 58 11.17 -22.05 1.28
CA VAL A 58 10.68 -21.27 0.13
C VAL A 58 10.67 -19.78 0.48
N SER A 59 11.13 -18.95 -0.45
CA SER A 59 11.02 -17.49 -0.34
C SER A 59 9.54 -17.07 -0.39
N CYS A 60 9.07 -16.25 0.56
CA CYS A 60 7.71 -15.69 0.51
C CYS A 60 7.60 -14.55 -0.53
N PRO A 61 6.40 -14.15 -0.96
CA PRO A 61 6.23 -13.07 -1.96
C PRO A 61 6.80 -11.72 -1.50
N LEU A 62 6.94 -11.52 -0.18
CA LEU A 62 7.51 -10.30 0.42
C LEU A 62 9.00 -10.44 0.75
N CYS A 63 9.66 -11.54 0.37
CA CYS A 63 11.11 -11.67 0.58
C CYS A 63 11.85 -10.52 -0.09
N GLY A 64 12.81 -9.94 0.64
CA GLY A 64 13.51 -8.72 0.23
C GLY A 64 12.82 -7.42 0.66
N GLY A 65 11.62 -7.46 1.26
CA GLY A 65 10.85 -6.27 1.55
C GLY A 65 11.51 -5.24 2.47
N ILE A 66 12.22 -5.69 3.51
CA ILE A 66 12.99 -4.80 4.38
C ILE A 66 14.07 -4.06 3.58
N ARG A 67 14.77 -4.75 2.66
CA ARG A 67 15.80 -4.15 1.80
C ARG A 67 15.19 -3.22 0.76
N THR A 68 14.04 -3.56 0.18
CA THR A 68 13.26 -2.68 -0.70
C THR A 68 12.88 -1.39 0.04
N CYS A 69 12.32 -1.49 1.25
CA CYS A 69 11.97 -0.33 2.05
C CYS A 69 13.20 0.50 2.45
N ALA A 70 14.32 -0.15 2.80
CA ALA A 70 15.57 0.54 3.11
C ALA A 70 16.10 1.34 1.91
N ALA A 71 16.14 0.73 0.72
CA ALA A 71 16.56 1.37 -0.50
C ALA A 71 15.63 2.54 -0.88
N LEU A 72 14.32 2.35 -0.77
CA LEU A 72 13.35 3.44 -0.98
C LEU A 72 13.52 4.58 0.03
N ALA A 73 13.77 4.27 1.30
CA ALA A 73 14.02 5.28 2.34
C ALA A 73 15.31 6.08 2.07
N GLN A 74 16.30 5.47 1.40
CA GLN A 74 17.53 6.13 0.95
C GLN A 74 17.38 6.84 -0.40
N GLY A 75 16.22 6.71 -1.07
CA GLY A 75 15.98 7.27 -2.40
C GLY A 75 16.55 6.43 -3.55
N ASP A 76 17.07 5.23 -3.29
CA ASP A 76 17.61 4.32 -4.30
C ASP A 76 16.52 3.41 -4.88
N LEU A 77 15.82 3.93 -5.90
CA LEU A 77 14.77 3.18 -6.59
C LEU A 77 15.33 1.99 -7.40
N ALA A 78 16.57 2.10 -7.89
CA ALA A 78 17.18 1.05 -8.70
C ALA A 78 17.47 -0.19 -7.85
N ALA A 79 18.08 0.00 -6.67
CA ALA A 79 18.29 -1.07 -5.71
C ALA A 79 16.97 -1.65 -5.21
N ALA A 80 15.97 -0.80 -4.92
CA ALA A 80 14.65 -1.26 -4.49
C ALA A 80 13.98 -2.19 -5.52
N TRP A 81 14.09 -1.83 -6.80
CA TRP A 81 13.58 -2.62 -7.92
C TRP A 81 14.30 -3.95 -8.07
N GLN A 82 15.62 -3.97 -7.91
CA GLN A 82 16.42 -5.19 -7.93
C GLN A 82 16.04 -6.15 -6.80
N TYR A 83 15.74 -5.63 -5.61
CA TYR A 83 15.33 -6.47 -4.48
C TYR A 83 13.95 -7.10 -4.68
N ASN A 84 12.92 -6.31 -4.97
CA ASN A 84 11.57 -6.84 -5.17
C ASN A 84 10.71 -5.90 -6.02
N PRO A 85 10.68 -6.08 -7.36
CA PRO A 85 9.98 -5.17 -8.25
C PRO A 85 8.46 -5.20 -8.04
N GLY A 86 7.89 -6.38 -7.77
CA GLY A 86 6.47 -6.52 -7.45
C GLY A 86 6.07 -5.76 -6.18
N LEU A 87 6.94 -5.76 -5.17
CA LEU A 87 6.70 -4.99 -3.95
C LEU A 87 6.86 -3.49 -4.18
N VAL A 88 7.80 -3.03 -5.02
CA VAL A 88 7.91 -1.61 -5.39
C VAL A 88 6.60 -1.11 -6.01
N LEU A 89 6.02 -1.86 -6.95
CA LEU A 89 4.72 -1.51 -7.54
C LEU A 89 3.60 -1.47 -6.49
N MET A 90 3.57 -2.46 -5.59
CA MET A 90 2.60 -2.50 -4.49
C MET A 90 2.72 -1.28 -3.57
N LEU A 91 3.93 -0.91 -3.18
CA LEU A 91 4.20 0.25 -2.33
C LEU A 91 3.86 1.57 -3.04
N ALA A 92 4.08 1.67 -4.35
CA ALA A 92 3.69 2.85 -5.13
C ALA A 92 2.16 3.04 -5.15
N VAL A 93 1.40 1.96 -5.40
CA VAL A 93 -0.07 2.01 -5.35
C VAL A 93 -0.57 2.32 -3.94
N ALA A 94 0.05 1.74 -2.92
CA ALA A 94 -0.25 2.03 -1.52
C ALA A 94 -0.01 3.51 -1.18
N ALA A 95 1.10 4.09 -1.63
CA ALA A 95 1.42 5.51 -1.40
C ALA A 95 0.37 6.43 -2.03
N VAL A 96 -0.08 6.15 -3.25
CA VAL A 96 -1.17 6.90 -3.90
C VAL A 96 -2.48 6.77 -3.11
N HIS A 97 -2.81 5.58 -2.63
CA HIS A 97 -4.01 5.34 -1.84
C HIS A 97 -3.96 6.09 -0.50
N VAL A 98 -2.82 6.08 0.19
CA VAL A 98 -2.59 6.80 1.44
C VAL A 98 -2.67 8.32 1.23
N ALA A 99 -2.13 8.84 0.12
CA ALA A 99 -2.26 10.24 -0.25
C ALA A 99 -3.73 10.63 -0.45
N LEU A 100 -4.51 9.80 -1.15
CA LEU A 100 -5.95 10.01 -1.31
C LEU A 100 -6.67 10.05 0.04
N LEU A 101 -6.41 9.09 0.93
CA LEU A 101 -7.01 9.05 2.27
C LEU A 101 -6.65 10.29 3.10
N THR A 102 -5.40 10.76 2.98
CA THR A 102 -4.92 11.98 3.65
C THR A 102 -5.64 13.22 3.13
N VAL A 103 -5.79 13.33 1.81
CA VAL A 103 -6.55 14.43 1.18
C VAL A 103 -8.02 14.40 1.61
N GLU A 104 -8.64 13.22 1.66
CA GLU A 104 -10.02 13.05 2.13
C GLU A 104 -10.14 13.44 3.62
N ALA A 105 -9.16 13.08 4.45
CA ALA A 105 -9.12 13.48 5.86
C ALA A 105 -8.95 15.01 6.04
N VAL A 106 -8.07 15.64 5.26
CA VAL A 106 -7.88 17.11 5.29
C VAL A 106 -9.12 17.84 4.81
N ARG A 107 -9.73 17.39 3.72
CA ARG A 107 -10.94 18.02 3.13
C ARG A 107 -12.23 17.67 3.88
N GLY A 108 -12.21 16.69 4.77
CA GLY A 108 -13.38 16.24 5.53
C GLY A 108 -14.49 15.61 4.68
N ARG A 109 -14.18 15.21 3.45
CA ARG A 109 -15.15 14.65 2.50
C ARG A 109 -14.57 13.45 1.77
N ARG A 110 -15.40 12.43 1.55
CA ARG A 110 -15.04 11.25 0.78
C ARG A 110 -15.08 11.59 -0.72
N ILE A 111 -13.94 11.48 -1.38
CA ILE A 111 -13.77 11.63 -2.83
C ILE A 111 -14.09 10.30 -3.53
N GLY A 112 -13.91 9.18 -2.81
CA GLY A 112 -14.14 7.83 -3.33
C GLY A 112 -12.91 7.26 -4.01
N THR A 113 -12.85 5.93 -4.12
CA THR A 113 -11.72 5.24 -4.75
C THR A 113 -11.95 5.12 -6.25
N PRO A 114 -11.12 5.74 -7.10
CA PRO A 114 -11.31 5.67 -8.54
C PRO A 114 -11.11 4.24 -9.03
N PRO A 115 -11.85 3.77 -10.05
CA PRO A 115 -11.73 2.42 -10.57
C PRO A 115 -10.32 2.11 -11.08
N ALA A 116 -9.60 3.13 -11.57
CA ALA A 116 -8.19 3.01 -11.94
C ALA A 116 -7.30 2.58 -10.76
N LEU A 117 -7.58 3.05 -9.55
CA LEU A 117 -6.83 2.68 -8.35
C LEU A 117 -7.16 1.25 -7.90
N VAL A 118 -8.41 0.81 -8.08
CA VAL A 118 -8.80 -0.59 -7.84
C VAL A 118 -8.09 -1.51 -8.83
N LEU A 119 -8.05 -1.13 -10.12
CA LEU A 119 -7.30 -1.87 -11.14
C LEU A 119 -5.80 -1.89 -10.81
N ALA A 120 -5.23 -0.76 -10.40
CA ALA A 120 -3.83 -0.67 -10.00
C ALA A 120 -3.50 -1.64 -8.85
N TRP A 121 -4.35 -1.77 -7.83
CA TRP A 121 -4.18 -2.76 -6.76
C TRP A 121 -4.22 -4.20 -7.29
N LYS A 122 -5.15 -4.51 -8.20
CA LYS A 122 -5.22 -5.83 -8.83
C LYS A 122 -3.95 -6.14 -9.63
N CYS A 123 -3.48 -5.19 -10.43
CA CYS A 123 -2.27 -5.32 -11.22
C CYS A 123 -1.02 -5.45 -10.33
N ALA A 124 -0.91 -4.64 -9.27
CA ALA A 124 0.19 -4.73 -8.32
C ALA A 124 0.21 -6.09 -7.61
N GLY A 125 -0.95 -6.55 -7.12
CA GLY A 125 -1.09 -7.88 -6.53
C GLY A 125 -0.73 -9.01 -7.51
N ALA A 126 -1.22 -8.94 -8.74
CA ALA A 126 -0.86 -9.90 -9.78
C ALA A 126 0.65 -9.88 -10.08
N SER A 127 1.26 -8.69 -10.19
CA SER A 127 2.70 -8.55 -10.45
C SER A 127 3.55 -9.15 -9.32
N LEU A 128 3.12 -8.99 -8.07
CA LEU A 128 3.79 -9.56 -6.90
C LEU A 128 3.71 -11.09 -6.93
N LEU A 129 2.52 -11.65 -7.21
CA LEU A 129 2.31 -13.09 -7.30
C LEU A 129 3.06 -13.71 -8.49
N VAL A 130 3.06 -13.06 -9.64
CA VAL A 130 3.80 -13.50 -10.84
C VAL A 130 5.31 -13.46 -10.57
N SER A 131 5.82 -12.37 -9.99
CA SER A 131 7.24 -12.25 -9.62
C SER A 131 7.65 -13.31 -8.61
N TRP A 132 6.77 -13.62 -7.66
CA TRP A 132 6.99 -14.68 -6.68
C TRP A 132 6.98 -16.08 -7.31
N ALA A 133 5.94 -16.40 -8.10
CA ALA A 133 5.83 -17.67 -8.79
C ALA A 133 7.04 -17.91 -9.71
N TRP A 134 7.51 -16.87 -10.40
CA TRP A 134 8.75 -16.93 -11.17
C TRP A 134 9.95 -17.32 -10.31
N ARG A 135 10.17 -16.67 -9.16
CA ARG A 135 11.27 -17.02 -8.25
C ARG A 135 11.19 -18.46 -7.74
N VAL A 136 9.99 -18.93 -7.40
CA VAL A 136 9.76 -20.30 -6.92
C VAL A 136 10.02 -21.34 -8.02
N LEU A 137 9.54 -21.09 -9.24
CA LEU A 137 9.67 -22.03 -10.36
C LEU A 137 11.10 -22.10 -10.92
N PHE A 138 11.82 -20.98 -10.91
CA PHE A 138 13.16 -20.87 -11.50
C PHE A 138 14.30 -20.90 -10.46
N GLY A 139 14.00 -21.03 -9.17
CA GLY A 139 15.00 -21.32 -8.13
C GLY A 139 15.93 -20.19 -7.72
N PHE A 140 15.53 -18.92 -7.88
CA PHE A 140 16.30 -17.74 -7.43
C PHE A 140 15.87 -17.23 -6.05
#